data_AF-A0A924F5J9-F1
#
_entry.id   AF-A0A924F5J9-F1
#
_cell.length_a   1.000
_cell.length_b   1.000
_cell.length_c   1.000
_cell.angle_alpha   90.00
_cell.angle_beta   90.00
_cell.angle_gamma   90.00
#
_symmetry.space_group_name_H-M   'P 1'
#
loop_
_entity.id
_entity.type
_entity.pdbx_description
1 polymer ?
#
loop_
_entity_poly.entity_id
_entity_poly.type
_entity_poly.pdbx_seq_one_letter_code
_entity_poly.pdbx_strand_id
1 'polypeptide(L)'
;MKMKHLYIVIGLLCGNSIFAQKMSPIDQKATKETKALFENLFRLSSKHTLFGHQHATEYGHGWSGDDNRSDVKSVVGSHPAVIGVDFSGLSGRSDADIKTTKERLVKLITDTYNRGGVTTVAWHFSNPVSAGDFYWNDSVSLPAVKYIIPGGEAHAKYLKILDGIADVAKNIKGKNGELIPVIFRPYHEFDGDWFWW
;
A
#
# COMPACT_ATOMS: atom_id res chain seq x y z
N MET A 1 -54.71 37.50 -47.07
CA MET A 1 -53.55 36.60 -47.20
C MET A 1 -52.54 36.95 -46.11
N LYS A 2 -52.54 36.23 -44.97
CA LYS A 2 -51.61 36.49 -43.84
C LYS A 2 -50.69 35.28 -43.70
N MET A 3 -49.41 35.44 -44.04
CA MET A 3 -48.40 34.40 -43.82
C MET A 3 -48.13 34.29 -42.32
N LYS A 4 -48.25 33.08 -41.77
CA LYS A 4 -47.78 32.76 -40.41
C LYS A 4 -46.32 32.33 -40.54
N HIS A 5 -45.40 33.09 -39.95
CA HIS A 5 -44.00 32.71 -39.85
C HIS A 5 -43.83 31.61 -38.80
N LEU A 6 -43.32 30.46 -39.24
CA LEU A 6 -42.96 29.35 -38.38
C LEU A 6 -41.52 29.58 -37.90
N TYR A 7 -41.35 29.91 -36.63
CA TYR A 7 -40.02 30.00 -36.01
C TYR A 7 -39.58 28.60 -35.57
N ILE A 8 -38.54 28.07 -36.21
CA ILE A 8 -37.88 26.83 -35.79
C ILE A 8 -36.87 27.23 -34.70
N VAL A 9 -37.14 26.83 -33.46
CA VAL A 9 -36.17 26.91 -32.37
C VAL A 9 -35.27 25.69 -32.44
N ILE A 10 -34.03 25.87 -32.91
CA ILE A 10 -32.98 24.85 -32.80
C ILE A 10 -32.43 24.92 -31.38
N GLY A 11 -32.87 24.00 -30.52
CA GLY A 11 -32.28 23.83 -29.20
C GLY A 11 -30.88 23.25 -29.31
N LEU A 12 -29.85 24.03 -28.96
CA LEU A 12 -28.52 23.51 -28.69
C LEU A 12 -28.59 22.64 -27.44
N LEU A 13 -28.56 21.32 -27.63
CA LEU A 13 -28.23 20.37 -26.57
C LEU A 13 -26.74 20.52 -26.24
N CYS A 14 -26.41 21.39 -25.29
CA CYS A 14 -25.14 21.34 -24.59
C CYS A 14 -25.09 20.04 -23.77
N GLY A 15 -24.56 18.98 -24.38
CA GLY A 15 -24.24 17.75 -23.68
C GLY A 15 -23.17 18.04 -22.64
N ASN A 16 -23.57 18.18 -21.38
CA ASN A 16 -22.64 18.13 -20.26
C ASN A 16 -22.00 16.73 -20.29
N SER A 17 -20.79 16.66 -20.84
CA SER A 17 -19.96 15.47 -20.71
C SER A 17 -19.56 15.40 -19.24
N ILE A 18 -20.32 14.64 -18.46
CA ILE A 18 -19.91 14.26 -17.11
C ILE A 18 -18.67 13.38 -17.33
N PHE A 19 -17.49 13.98 -17.17
CA PHE A 19 -16.26 13.22 -17.09
C PHE A 19 -16.34 12.41 -15.80
N ALA A 20 -16.83 11.18 -15.90
CA ALA A 20 -16.64 10.20 -14.85
C ALA A 20 -15.13 10.09 -14.59
N GLN A 21 -14.73 10.19 -13.32
CA GLN A 21 -13.34 10.04 -12.93
C GLN A 21 -12.82 8.72 -13.50
N LYS A 22 -11.75 8.79 -14.31
CA LYS A 22 -11.17 7.60 -14.92
C LYS A 22 -10.71 6.68 -13.79
N MET A 23 -11.35 5.52 -13.69
CA MET A 23 -10.99 4.45 -12.76
C MET A 23 -9.64 3.88 -13.18
N SER A 24 -8.56 4.42 -12.62
CA SER A 24 -7.19 3.98 -12.90
C SER A 24 -6.28 4.15 -11.68
N PRO A 25 -5.23 3.33 -11.53
CA PRO A 25 -4.21 3.53 -10.51
C PRO A 25 -3.56 4.91 -10.58
N ILE A 26 -3.02 5.38 -9.46
CA ILE A 26 -2.26 6.64 -9.37
C ILE A 26 -1.04 6.64 -10.31
N ASP A 27 -0.34 5.50 -10.41
CA ASP A 27 0.75 5.31 -11.36
C ASP A 27 0.19 4.94 -12.75
N GLN A 28 0.30 5.86 -13.70
CA GLN A 28 -0.12 5.64 -15.08
C GLN A 28 0.71 4.55 -15.79
N LYS A 29 1.94 4.33 -15.32
CA LYS A 29 2.86 3.29 -15.82
C LYS A 29 2.78 1.99 -15.02
N ALA A 30 1.78 1.85 -14.15
CA ALA A 30 1.56 0.62 -13.39
C ALA A 30 1.52 -0.60 -14.31
N THR A 31 2.09 -1.70 -13.82
CA THR A 31 2.13 -2.98 -14.54
C THR A 31 0.72 -3.51 -14.83
N LYS A 32 0.63 -4.49 -15.74
CA LYS A 32 -0.64 -5.14 -16.04
C LYS A 32 -1.26 -5.80 -14.80
N GLU A 33 -0.43 -6.37 -13.92
CA GLU A 33 -0.83 -7.01 -12.68
C GLU A 33 -1.40 -6.00 -11.68
N THR A 34 -0.77 -4.84 -11.52
CA THR A 34 -1.27 -3.76 -10.63
C THR A 34 -2.60 -3.20 -11.13
N LYS A 35 -2.74 -2.99 -12.44
CA LYS A 35 -4.01 -2.57 -13.06
C LYS A 35 -5.09 -3.63 -12.85
N ALA A 36 -4.77 -4.91 -13.06
CA ALA A 36 -5.69 -6.01 -12.82
C ALA A 36 -6.12 -6.11 -11.35
N LEU A 37 -5.20 -5.95 -10.39
CA LEU A 37 -5.56 -5.91 -8.97
C LEU A 37 -6.56 -4.80 -8.67
N PHE A 38 -6.27 -3.57 -9.12
CA PHE A 38 -7.14 -2.42 -8.91
C PHE A 38 -8.56 -2.66 -9.46
N GLU A 39 -8.67 -3.09 -10.72
CA GLU A 39 -9.95 -3.38 -11.37
C GLU A 39 -10.72 -4.52 -10.67
N ASN A 40 -10.01 -5.57 -10.26
CA ASN A 40 -10.61 -6.70 -9.57
C ASN A 40 -11.15 -6.33 -8.20
N LEU A 41 -10.41 -5.53 -7.41
CA LEU A 41 -10.89 -5.07 -6.10
C LEU A 41 -12.15 -4.21 -6.25
N PHE A 42 -12.18 -3.32 -7.24
CA PHE A 42 -13.37 -2.51 -7.51
C PHE A 42 -14.57 -3.35 -7.95
N ARG A 43 -14.36 -4.37 -8.79
CA ARG A 43 -15.43 -5.28 -9.21
C ARG A 43 -15.96 -6.11 -8.03
N LEU A 44 -15.07 -6.61 -7.17
CA LEU A 44 -15.42 -7.46 -6.04
C LEU A 44 -16.15 -6.70 -4.93
N SER A 45 -15.80 -5.44 -4.68
CA SER A 45 -16.33 -4.65 -3.55
C SER A 45 -17.85 -4.49 -3.54
N SER A 46 -18.49 -4.62 -4.71
CA SER A 46 -19.95 -4.56 -4.83
C SER A 46 -20.70 -5.75 -4.21
N LYS A 47 -20.05 -6.90 -4.03
CA LYS A 47 -20.69 -8.16 -3.61
C LYS A 47 -19.91 -8.96 -2.58
N HIS A 48 -18.63 -8.65 -2.37
CA HIS A 48 -17.74 -9.42 -1.53
C HIS A 48 -16.91 -8.51 -0.64
N THR A 49 -16.62 -9.02 0.56
CA THR A 49 -15.63 -8.44 1.47
C THR A 49 -14.46 -9.41 1.56
N LEU A 50 -13.26 -8.94 1.23
CA LEU A 50 -12.05 -9.73 1.39
C LEU A 50 -11.58 -9.64 2.85
N PHE A 51 -11.48 -10.78 3.52
CA PHE A 51 -10.93 -10.85 4.87
C PHE A 51 -9.40 -10.66 4.84
N GLY A 52 -8.91 -9.77 5.70
CA GLY A 52 -7.49 -9.47 5.84
C GLY A 52 -6.97 -9.73 7.25
N HIS A 53 -5.71 -10.15 7.36
CA HIS A 53 -5.03 -10.30 8.65
C HIS A 53 -3.56 -9.87 8.55
N GLN A 54 -3.15 -8.97 9.44
CA GLN A 54 -1.77 -8.47 9.53
C GLN A 54 -0.86 -9.58 10.07
N HIS A 55 0.35 -9.72 9.52
CA HIS A 55 1.37 -10.70 9.92
C HIS A 55 0.91 -12.16 9.89
N ALA A 56 -0.12 -12.48 9.09
CA ALA A 56 -0.83 -13.75 9.13
C ALA A 56 0.01 -15.00 8.87
N THR A 57 1.18 -14.86 8.24
CA THR A 57 2.13 -15.94 7.94
C THR A 57 3.52 -15.68 8.53
N GLU A 58 3.64 -14.72 9.44
CA GLU A 58 4.91 -14.40 10.12
C GLU A 58 4.95 -15.01 11.51
N TYR A 59 3.86 -14.90 12.27
CA TYR A 59 3.72 -15.48 13.60
C TYR A 59 2.24 -15.72 13.93
N GLY A 60 2.01 -16.46 15.01
CA GLY A 60 0.70 -16.70 15.58
C GLY A 60 0.78 -17.37 16.94
N HIS A 61 -0.30 -17.98 17.40
CA HIS A 61 -0.35 -18.61 18.71
C HIS A 61 0.57 -19.84 18.78
N GLY A 62 1.70 -19.71 19.48
CA GLY A 62 2.64 -20.79 19.73
C GLY A 62 3.63 -21.08 18.59
N TRP A 63 3.72 -20.22 17.57
CA TRP A 63 4.65 -20.39 16.46
C TRP A 63 5.12 -19.04 15.90
N SER A 64 6.31 -19.04 15.28
CA SER A 64 6.89 -17.86 14.63
C SER A 64 7.87 -18.30 13.56
N GLY A 65 7.68 -17.84 12.33
CA GLY A 65 8.56 -18.15 11.20
C GLY A 65 8.28 -19.49 10.51
N ASP A 66 7.30 -20.26 10.95
CA ASP A 66 6.91 -21.51 10.31
C ASP A 66 6.41 -21.28 8.87
N ASP A 67 6.96 -22.05 7.93
CA ASP A 67 6.61 -21.94 6.52
C ASP A 67 5.13 -22.25 6.26
N ASN A 68 4.46 -21.33 5.55
CA ASN A 68 3.07 -21.50 5.08
C ASN A 68 2.04 -21.76 6.22
N ARG A 69 2.38 -21.38 7.45
CA ARG A 69 1.54 -21.45 8.65
C ARG A 69 0.70 -20.17 8.77
N SER A 70 -0.48 -20.28 9.38
CA SER A 70 -1.34 -19.16 9.74
C SER A 70 -2.37 -19.63 10.76
N ASP A 71 -2.66 -18.81 11.79
CA ASP A 71 -3.74 -19.12 12.74
C ASP A 71 -5.08 -19.19 12.02
N VAL A 72 -5.34 -18.26 11.10
CA VAL A 72 -6.54 -18.24 10.25
C VAL A 72 -6.69 -19.58 9.52
N LYS A 73 -5.64 -20.02 8.83
CA LYS A 73 -5.65 -21.30 8.11
C LYS A 73 -5.82 -22.50 9.03
N SER A 74 -5.25 -22.46 10.22
CA SER A 74 -5.37 -23.56 11.19
C SER A 74 -6.80 -23.71 11.70
N VAL A 75 -7.55 -22.61 11.80
CA VAL A 75 -8.93 -22.59 12.29
C VAL A 75 -9.95 -22.83 11.17
N VAL A 76 -9.82 -22.15 10.04
CA VAL A 76 -10.85 -22.16 8.97
C VAL A 76 -10.44 -22.88 7.69
N GLY A 77 -9.24 -23.47 7.64
CA GLY A 77 -8.76 -24.28 6.51
C GLY A 77 -8.17 -23.49 5.33
N SER A 78 -8.17 -22.15 5.38
CA SER A 78 -7.62 -21.28 4.32
C SER A 78 -6.87 -20.07 4.90
N HIS A 79 -5.88 -19.57 4.15
CA HIS A 79 -5.27 -18.27 4.45
C HIS A 79 -6.29 -17.13 4.27
N PRO A 80 -6.09 -15.97 4.94
CA PRO A 80 -6.85 -14.77 4.63
C PRO A 80 -6.64 -14.35 3.16
N ALA A 81 -7.65 -13.73 2.55
CA ALA A 81 -7.56 -13.25 1.18
C ALA A 81 -6.55 -12.10 1.05
N VAL A 82 -6.42 -11.29 2.10
CA VAL A 82 -5.44 -10.20 2.20
C VAL A 82 -4.48 -10.48 3.36
N ILE A 83 -3.17 -10.46 3.10
CA ILE A 83 -2.15 -10.52 4.15
C ILE A 83 -1.52 -9.15 4.29
N GLY A 84 -1.51 -8.64 5.51
CA GLY A 84 -0.85 -7.40 5.84
C GLY A 84 0.60 -7.64 6.27
N VAL A 85 1.53 -6.83 5.76
CA VAL A 85 2.93 -6.79 6.20
C VAL A 85 3.32 -5.34 6.51
N ASP A 86 4.53 -5.13 7.04
CA ASP A 86 4.99 -3.79 7.42
C ASP A 86 6.45 -3.51 7.00
N PHE A 87 6.72 -2.27 6.60
CA PHE A 87 8.07 -1.78 6.30
C PHE A 87 8.87 -1.25 7.50
N SER A 88 8.38 -1.41 8.73
CA SER A 88 9.03 -0.94 9.96
C SER A 88 10.48 -1.38 10.11
N GLY A 89 10.80 -2.61 9.69
CA GLY A 89 12.17 -3.14 9.73
C GLY A 89 13.12 -2.57 8.67
N LEU A 90 12.66 -1.67 7.79
CA LEU A 90 13.50 -1.01 6.77
C LEU A 90 14.15 0.30 7.25
N SER A 91 13.95 0.67 8.51
CA SER A 91 14.46 1.92 9.10
C SER A 91 14.88 1.72 10.55
N GLY A 92 15.75 2.61 11.06
CA GLY A 92 16.14 2.63 12.48
C GLY A 92 16.92 1.39 12.94
N ARG A 93 17.47 0.61 12.01
CA ARG A 93 18.20 -0.65 12.28
C ARG A 93 19.54 -0.67 11.56
N SER A 94 20.37 -1.67 11.88
CA SER A 94 21.64 -1.88 11.17
C SER A 94 21.38 -2.29 9.71
N ASP A 95 22.36 -2.05 8.83
CA ASP A 95 22.26 -2.45 7.42
C ASP A 95 22.05 -3.98 7.25
N ALA A 96 22.62 -4.78 8.16
CA ALA A 96 22.44 -6.22 8.18
C ALA A 96 20.99 -6.61 8.50
N ASP A 97 20.38 -6.00 9.52
CA ASP A 97 18.99 -6.25 9.89
C ASP A 97 18.01 -5.78 8.80
N ILE A 98 18.31 -4.65 8.17
CA ILE A 98 17.53 -4.14 7.04
C ILE A 98 17.60 -5.12 5.87
N LYS A 99 18.79 -5.65 5.54
CA LYS A 99 18.95 -6.66 4.50
C LYS A 99 18.12 -7.92 4.80
N THR A 100 18.22 -8.47 6.00
CA THR A 100 17.41 -9.63 6.42
C THR A 100 15.92 -9.34 6.35
N THR A 101 15.50 -8.13 6.75
CA THR A 101 14.10 -7.71 6.65
C THR A 101 13.63 -7.67 5.20
N LYS A 102 14.42 -7.12 4.28
CA LYS A 102 14.10 -7.08 2.85
C LYS A 102 13.92 -8.48 2.27
N GLU A 103 14.85 -9.39 2.55
CA GLU A 103 14.78 -10.79 2.10
C GLU A 103 13.50 -11.47 2.62
N ARG A 104 13.17 -11.27 3.89
CA ARG A 104 11.95 -11.79 4.51
C ARG A 104 10.69 -11.23 3.87
N LEU A 105 10.60 -9.92 3.67
CA LEU A 105 9.46 -9.27 3.00
C LEU A 105 9.28 -9.77 1.57
N VAL A 106 10.37 -9.89 0.80
CA VAL A 106 10.33 -10.43 -0.56
C VAL A 106 9.75 -11.84 -0.56
N LYS A 107 10.20 -12.71 0.35
CA LYS A 107 9.66 -14.07 0.47
C LYS A 107 8.17 -14.06 0.83
N LEU A 108 7.76 -13.32 1.87
CA LEU A 108 6.37 -13.29 2.35
C LEU A 108 5.38 -12.80 1.27
N ILE A 109 5.74 -11.71 0.57
CA ILE A 109 4.93 -11.12 -0.49
C ILE A 109 4.85 -12.09 -1.69
N THR A 110 5.99 -12.67 -2.06
CA THR A 110 6.07 -13.65 -3.16
C THR A 110 5.23 -14.89 -2.86
N ASP A 111 5.36 -15.46 -1.67
CA ASP A 111 4.60 -16.63 -1.24
C ASP A 111 3.09 -16.34 -1.21
N THR A 112 2.69 -15.14 -0.75
CA THR A 112 1.29 -14.71 -0.74
C THR A 112 0.70 -14.59 -2.14
N TYR A 113 1.40 -13.88 -3.02
CA TYR A 113 0.98 -13.72 -4.42
C TYR A 113 0.89 -15.06 -5.15
N ASN A 114 1.88 -15.92 -4.95
CA ASN A 114 1.97 -17.23 -5.60
C ASN A 114 0.85 -18.20 -5.18
N ARG A 115 0.17 -17.94 -4.07
CA ARG A 115 -1.04 -18.65 -3.60
C ARG A 115 -2.34 -17.95 -4.02
N GLY A 116 -2.28 -16.83 -4.74
CA GLY A 116 -3.44 -16.05 -5.16
C GLY A 116 -3.95 -15.04 -4.12
N GLY A 117 -3.18 -14.79 -3.05
CA GLY A 117 -3.50 -13.78 -2.05
C GLY A 117 -3.06 -12.37 -2.45
N VAL A 118 -3.67 -11.37 -1.83
CA VAL A 118 -3.30 -9.95 -1.98
C VAL A 118 -2.44 -9.54 -0.80
N THR A 119 -1.38 -8.77 -1.06
CA THR A 119 -0.60 -8.16 0.03
C THR A 119 -0.94 -6.68 0.17
N THR A 120 -1.22 -6.24 1.39
CA THR A 120 -1.20 -4.82 1.77
C THR A 120 0.00 -4.54 2.65
N VAL A 121 0.61 -3.38 2.48
CA VAL A 121 1.82 -2.98 3.19
C VAL A 121 1.56 -1.68 3.92
N ALA A 122 1.61 -1.75 5.24
CA ALA A 122 1.70 -0.57 6.10
C ALA A 122 3.18 -0.16 6.28
N TRP A 123 3.40 0.96 6.94
CA TRP A 123 4.73 1.38 7.30
C TRP A 123 4.76 1.99 8.71
N HIS A 124 5.67 1.52 9.54
CA HIS A 124 5.91 2.12 10.85
C HIS A 124 7.41 2.41 10.96
N PHE A 125 7.87 3.38 10.16
CA PHE A 125 9.29 3.69 10.10
C PHE A 125 9.72 4.63 11.23
N SER A 126 10.93 4.40 11.74
CA SER A 126 11.49 5.14 12.87
C SER A 126 11.66 6.61 12.54
N ASN A 127 11.52 7.48 13.54
CA ASN A 127 11.67 8.91 13.37
C ASN A 127 12.97 9.27 12.63
N PRO A 128 12.89 9.95 11.48
CA PRO A 128 14.07 10.26 10.68
C PRO A 128 14.89 11.43 11.25
N VAL A 129 14.35 12.22 12.17
CA VAL A 129 14.97 13.44 12.70
C VAL A 129 15.66 13.19 14.04
N SER A 130 15.03 12.43 14.92
CA SER A 130 15.49 12.21 16.30
C SER A 130 15.65 10.72 16.63
N ALA A 131 16.14 10.43 17.84
CA ALA A 131 15.99 9.09 18.42
C ALA A 131 14.51 8.76 18.64
N GLY A 132 14.21 7.48 18.85
CA GLY A 132 12.84 6.98 19.01
C GLY A 132 12.39 6.08 17.87
N ASP A 133 11.13 5.68 17.91
CA ASP A 133 10.49 4.85 16.89
C ASP A 133 9.45 5.67 16.10
N PHE A 134 8.37 5.04 15.66
CA PHE A 134 7.29 5.70 14.93
C PHE A 134 6.30 6.42 15.86
N TYR A 135 6.26 6.06 17.15
CA TYR A 135 5.50 6.79 18.16
C TYR A 135 6.23 8.06 18.59
N TRP A 136 5.46 9.14 18.74
CA TRP A 136 6.03 10.43 19.15
C TRP A 136 5.45 11.02 20.42
N ASN A 137 4.17 10.76 20.68
CA ASN A 137 3.58 11.20 21.92
C ASN A 137 4.26 10.49 23.11
N ASP A 138 4.56 11.25 24.16
CA ASP A 138 5.29 10.80 25.35
C ASP A 138 6.65 10.10 25.06
N SER A 139 7.28 10.41 23.92
CA SER A 139 8.55 9.81 23.50
C SER A 139 9.65 10.86 23.26
N VAL A 140 10.87 10.41 22.98
CA VAL A 140 12.01 11.30 22.63
C VAL A 140 11.95 11.82 21.19
N SER A 141 10.91 11.45 20.45
CA SER A 141 10.75 11.76 19.03
C SER A 141 10.34 13.22 18.80
N LEU A 142 10.89 13.85 17.75
CA LEU A 142 10.53 15.21 17.31
C LEU A 142 9.49 15.17 16.18
N PRO A 143 8.66 16.22 16.00
CA PRO A 143 7.78 16.32 14.83
C PRO A 143 8.62 16.35 13.55
N ALA A 144 8.44 15.37 12.65
CA ALA A 144 9.44 15.12 11.61
C ALA A 144 9.08 15.71 10.23
N VAL A 145 7.80 15.93 9.93
CA VAL A 145 7.32 16.27 8.57
C VAL A 145 8.06 17.44 7.95
N LYS A 146 8.18 18.56 8.67
CA LYS A 146 8.84 19.78 8.16
C LYS A 146 10.33 19.58 7.85
N TYR A 147 10.96 18.56 8.41
CA TYR A 147 12.38 18.27 8.23
C TYR A 147 12.63 17.22 7.14
N ILE A 148 11.63 16.46 6.70
CA ILE A 148 11.77 15.43 5.66
C ILE A 148 11.31 15.86 4.26
N ILE A 149 10.64 17.00 4.14
CA ILE A 149 10.27 17.60 2.85
C ILE A 149 11.51 18.17 2.12
N PRO A 150 11.44 18.45 0.80
CA PRO A 150 12.56 19.07 0.08
C PRO A 150 13.04 20.35 0.77
N GLY A 151 14.36 20.44 1.02
CA GLY A 151 14.99 21.54 1.76
C GLY A 151 15.09 21.33 3.28
N GLY A 152 14.40 20.32 3.83
CA GLY A 152 14.53 19.93 5.24
C GLY A 152 15.81 19.16 5.54
N GLU A 153 16.34 19.28 6.76
CA GLU A 153 17.63 18.70 7.16
C GLU A 153 17.66 17.16 7.14
N ALA A 154 16.51 16.51 7.36
CA ALA A 154 16.37 15.06 7.36
C ALA A 154 15.91 14.49 6.00
N HIS A 155 15.74 15.32 4.97
CA HIS A 155 15.25 14.90 3.66
C HIS A 155 16.09 13.77 3.04
N ALA A 156 17.41 13.87 3.11
CA ALA A 156 18.31 12.83 2.58
C ALA A 156 18.17 11.49 3.31
N LYS A 157 17.94 11.52 4.64
CA LYS A 157 17.70 10.29 5.43
C LYS A 157 16.34 9.68 5.08
N TYR A 158 15.32 10.51 4.89
CA TYR A 158 14.02 10.05 4.41
C TYR A 158 14.08 9.41 3.02
N LEU A 159 14.82 10.01 2.07
CA LEU A 159 15.04 9.42 0.74
C LEU A 159 15.70 8.03 0.82
N LYS A 160 16.68 7.83 1.71
CA LYS A 160 17.29 6.50 1.92
C LYS A 160 16.29 5.45 2.41
N ILE A 161 15.32 5.84 3.24
CA ILE A 161 14.24 4.94 3.68
C ILE A 161 13.35 4.59 2.48
N LEU A 162 12.99 5.57 1.66
CA LEU A 162 12.21 5.35 0.44
C LEU A 162 12.96 4.47 -0.58
N ASP A 163 14.28 4.61 -0.70
CA ASP A 163 15.11 3.74 -1.54
C ASP A 163 15.04 2.28 -1.07
N GLY A 164 15.02 2.06 0.25
CA GLY A 164 14.81 0.73 0.83
C GLY A 164 13.46 0.11 0.45
N ILE A 165 12.40 0.91 0.43
CA ILE A 165 11.06 0.49 -0.01
C ILE A 165 11.06 0.20 -1.52
N ALA A 166 11.67 1.08 -2.33
CA ALA A 166 11.78 0.91 -3.77
C ALA A 166 12.58 -0.34 -4.14
N ASP A 167 13.61 -0.67 -3.37
CA ASP A 167 14.40 -1.90 -3.53
C ASP A 167 13.55 -3.15 -3.30
N VAL A 168 12.74 -3.20 -2.22
CA VAL A 168 11.79 -4.31 -2.03
C VAL A 168 10.80 -4.40 -3.20
N ALA A 169 10.21 -3.27 -3.60
CA ALA A 169 9.21 -3.21 -4.67
C ALA A 169 9.74 -3.72 -6.03
N LYS A 170 11.04 -3.50 -6.32
CA LYS A 170 11.69 -3.99 -7.55
C LYS A 170 12.02 -5.49 -7.51
N ASN A 171 12.08 -6.08 -6.31
CA ASN A 171 12.52 -7.46 -6.09
C ASN A 171 11.38 -8.44 -5.78
N ILE A 172 10.16 -7.96 -5.46
CA ILE A 172 8.98 -8.83 -5.34
C ILE A 172 8.49 -9.29 -6.72
N LYS A 173 8.82 -10.54 -7.07
CA LYS A 173 8.51 -11.11 -8.37
C LYS A 173 7.72 -12.41 -8.23
N GLY A 174 6.68 -12.55 -9.06
CA GLY A 174 5.90 -13.77 -9.16
C GLY A 174 6.69 -14.91 -9.82
N LYS A 175 6.09 -16.11 -9.89
CA LYS A 175 6.71 -17.30 -10.51
C LYS A 175 7.18 -17.08 -11.95
N ASN A 176 6.57 -16.16 -12.69
CA ASN A 176 6.92 -15.88 -14.08
C ASN A 176 7.82 -14.64 -14.24
N GLY A 177 8.33 -14.10 -13.13
CA GLY A 177 9.21 -12.92 -13.11
C GLY A 177 8.48 -11.58 -13.19
N GLU A 178 7.15 -11.57 -13.23
CA GLU A 178 6.33 -10.36 -13.19
C GLU A 178 6.42 -9.66 -11.84
N LEU A 179 6.33 -8.33 -11.80
CA LEU A 179 6.30 -7.60 -10.53
C LEU A 179 4.96 -7.83 -9.81
N ILE A 180 5.06 -8.11 -8.51
CA ILE A 180 3.90 -8.39 -7.68
C ILE A 180 3.22 -7.07 -7.27
N PRO A 181 1.90 -6.93 -7.48
CA PRO A 181 1.16 -5.76 -7.03
C PRO A 181 0.94 -5.81 -5.50
N VAL A 182 1.10 -4.66 -4.85
CA VAL A 182 0.84 -4.49 -3.41
C VAL A 182 -0.01 -3.25 -3.15
N ILE A 183 -0.85 -3.29 -2.11
CA ILE A 183 -1.60 -2.12 -1.64
C ILE A 183 -0.75 -1.40 -0.59
N PHE A 184 -0.05 -0.35 -0.99
CA PHE A 184 0.78 0.44 -0.08
C PHE A 184 -0.04 1.53 0.63
N ARG A 185 0.05 1.58 1.97
CA ARG A 185 -0.74 2.46 2.84
C ARG A 185 0.18 3.35 3.71
N PRO A 186 0.82 4.37 3.12
CA PRO A 186 1.66 5.32 3.86
C PRO A 186 0.83 6.30 4.70
N TYR A 187 1.48 6.93 5.69
CA TYR A 187 0.95 7.95 6.60
C TYR A 187 -0.46 7.64 7.12
N HIS A 188 -0.66 6.41 7.61
CA HIS A 188 -1.96 6.00 8.11
C HIS A 188 -2.25 6.63 9.46
N GLU A 189 -3.55 6.74 9.79
CA GLU A 189 -4.02 7.32 11.06
C GLU A 189 -3.48 8.74 11.30
N PHE A 190 -3.31 9.51 10.21
CA PHE A 190 -2.79 10.89 10.25
C PHE A 190 -3.75 11.89 10.92
N ASP A 191 -4.98 11.47 11.22
CA ASP A 191 -5.96 12.21 12.01
C ASP A 191 -5.77 12.00 13.53
N GLY A 192 -4.89 11.08 13.93
CA GLY A 192 -4.44 10.89 15.30
C GLY A 192 -3.24 11.76 15.68
N ASP A 193 -2.76 11.57 16.92
CA ASP A 193 -1.62 12.31 17.49
C ASP A 193 -0.54 11.38 18.07
N TRP A 194 -0.51 10.11 17.65
CA TRP A 194 0.40 9.10 18.20
C TRP A 194 1.63 8.84 17.33
N PHE A 195 1.58 9.15 16.03
CA PHE A 195 2.73 8.99 15.12
C PHE A 195 3.41 10.33 14.82
N TRP A 196 4.72 10.30 14.54
CA TRP A 196 5.50 11.55 14.33
C TRP A 196 5.11 12.36 13.08
N TRP A 197 4.26 11.79 12.21
CA TRP A 197 3.83 12.37 10.94
C TRP A 197 2.53 13.15 11.05
#